data_AF-A0A917R8J1-F1
#
_entry.id   AF-A0A917R8J1-F1
#
_cell.length_a   1.000
_cell.length_b   1.000
_cell.length_c   1.000
_cell.angle_alpha   90.00
_cell.angle_beta   90.00
_cell.angle_gamma   90.00
#
_symmetry.space_group_name_H-M   'P 1'
#
loop_
_entity.id
_entity.type
_entity.pdbx_description
1 polymer ?
#
loop_
_entity_poly.entity_id
_entity_poly.type
_entity_poly.pdbx_seq_one_letter_code
_entity_poly.pdbx_strand_id
1 'polypeptide(L)'
;MSFGQGGPQWGPGGSGSQPPQWGNQTPDWAALAEASESRNRRRRWLMVGGGALATVAIGAAVAVAVVSADGNDGQVVNQPASDLPATSDIPPDTTSPGPSFAETSAPPPLDPKDFISSAKKDTAPLSPDILFPGSRLTMGESRYEKGKTASTKDCASAVQGTLGTVLTKNDCTRLMRVTYSLNGVAVTVGVALFDTEAQAAKAKNDADTKSVVQSLSGDGVPAFCRAAVCRSTTNSYGRYAYFTVAGFTNGKDVTQKDTKVFSTGDDLAEFTFRQIRRRGEAQASAAANE
;
A
#
# COMPACT_ATOMS: atom_id res chain seq x y z
N MET A 1 -31.71 39.71 -36.93
CA MET A 1 -32.72 38.63 -36.83
C MET A 1 -32.73 37.95 -38.19
N SER A 2 -32.43 36.68 -38.42
CA SER A 2 -32.44 35.46 -37.64
C SER A 2 -31.49 34.45 -38.31
N PHE A 3 -30.72 33.68 -37.54
CA PHE A 3 -29.87 32.61 -38.06
C PHE A 3 -30.73 31.33 -38.21
N GLY A 4 -30.90 30.86 -39.43
CA GLY A 4 -31.56 29.59 -39.75
C GLY A 4 -30.54 28.47 -39.90
N GLN A 5 -30.57 27.52 -38.95
CA GLN A 5 -29.92 26.22 -39.08
C GLN A 5 -30.76 25.31 -39.97
N GLY A 6 -30.21 24.85 -41.09
CA GLY A 6 -30.77 23.81 -41.94
C GLY A 6 -29.71 22.75 -42.21
N GLY A 7 -29.86 21.57 -41.62
CA GLY A 7 -28.96 20.43 -41.83
C GLY A 7 -29.22 19.72 -43.17
N PRO A 8 -28.29 18.89 -43.67
CA PRO A 8 -28.55 18.04 -44.80
C PRO A 8 -29.09 16.67 -44.39
N GLN A 9 -30.31 16.43 -44.88
CA GLN A 9 -30.87 15.16 -45.35
C GLN A 9 -29.83 14.17 -45.93
N TRP A 10 -29.93 12.88 -45.57
CA TRP A 10 -29.85 11.72 -46.47
C TRP A 10 -30.28 10.45 -45.71
N GLY A 11 -31.29 9.76 -46.24
CA GLY A 11 -31.51 8.32 -46.08
C GLY A 11 -31.84 7.73 -47.46
N PRO A 12 -32.26 6.45 -47.61
CA PRO A 12 -32.20 5.30 -46.70
C PRO A 12 -31.57 4.05 -47.35
N GLY A 13 -31.11 3.07 -46.55
CA GLY A 13 -30.92 1.70 -47.02
C GLY A 13 -29.91 0.87 -46.23
N GLY A 14 -30.39 -0.11 -45.47
CA GLY A 14 -29.57 -1.25 -45.02
C GLY A 14 -29.68 -1.63 -43.54
N SER A 15 -30.60 -2.54 -43.25
CA SER A 15 -30.52 -3.60 -42.21
C SER A 15 -30.04 -3.26 -40.79
N GLY A 16 -31.01 -3.13 -39.88
CA GLY A 16 -31.08 -3.84 -38.60
C GLY A 16 -29.93 -3.70 -37.61
N SER A 17 -30.08 -2.82 -36.62
CA SER A 17 -29.66 -3.08 -35.23
C SER A 17 -30.37 -2.10 -34.29
N GLN A 18 -31.01 -2.63 -33.23
CA GLN A 18 -31.58 -1.83 -32.14
C GLN A 18 -30.45 -1.13 -31.35
N PRO A 19 -30.64 0.12 -30.86
CA PRO A 19 -29.70 0.73 -29.94
C PRO A 19 -29.78 0.05 -28.55
N PRO A 20 -28.66 -0.14 -27.83
CA PRO A 20 -28.66 -0.78 -26.52
C PRO A 20 -29.34 0.11 -25.47
N GLN A 21 -30.32 -0.46 -24.77
CA GLN A 21 -30.95 0.14 -23.60
C GLN A 21 -30.01 0.04 -22.40
N TRP A 22 -29.51 1.17 -21.91
CA TRP A 22 -28.85 1.25 -20.61
C TRP A 22 -29.92 1.21 -19.52
N GLY A 23 -30.14 0.02 -18.96
CA GLY A 23 -30.96 -0.16 -17.76
C GLY A 23 -30.23 0.33 -16.50
N ASN A 24 -30.97 0.97 -15.61
CA ASN A 24 -30.56 1.32 -14.24
C ASN A 24 -30.15 0.07 -13.45
N GLN A 25 -28.87 -0.30 -13.47
CA GLN A 25 -28.29 -1.23 -12.50
C GLN A 25 -27.20 -0.51 -11.71
N THR A 26 -27.65 0.31 -10.75
CA THR A 26 -26.77 0.71 -9.63
C THR A 26 -26.42 -0.53 -8.81
N PRO A 27 -25.14 -0.73 -8.44
CA PRO A 27 -24.73 -1.82 -7.56
C PRO A 27 -25.55 -1.81 -6.25
N ASP A 28 -25.99 -2.98 -5.81
CA ASP A 28 -26.71 -3.16 -4.56
C ASP A 28 -25.74 -3.01 -3.36
N TRP A 29 -25.54 -1.76 -2.95
CA TRP A 29 -24.73 -1.40 -1.79
C TRP A 29 -25.31 -1.92 -0.47
N ALA A 30 -26.61 -2.20 -0.42
CA ALA A 30 -27.26 -2.76 0.76
C ALA A 30 -26.85 -4.23 0.94
N ALA A 31 -26.79 -5.01 -0.14
CA ALA A 31 -26.29 -6.39 -0.09
C ALA A 31 -24.81 -6.49 0.35
N LEU A 32 -23.99 -5.50 0.02
CA LEU A 32 -22.59 -5.45 0.48
C LEU A 32 -22.46 -5.03 1.95
N ALA A 33 -23.32 -4.16 2.45
CA ALA A 33 -23.38 -3.79 3.86
C ALA A 33 -23.83 -4.98 4.74
N GLU A 34 -24.88 -5.70 4.33
CA GLU A 34 -25.40 -6.88 5.02
C GLU A 34 -24.37 -8.04 5.09
N ALA A 35 -23.57 -8.21 4.02
CA ALA A 35 -22.48 -9.19 3.97
C ALA A 35 -21.31 -8.84 4.93
N SER A 36 -21.11 -7.56 5.26
CA SER A 36 -20.09 -7.11 6.22
C SER A 36 -20.54 -7.28 7.68
N GLU A 37 -21.83 -7.08 7.98
CA GLU A 37 -22.39 -7.26 9.31
C GLU A 37 -22.46 -8.74 9.74
N SER A 38 -22.82 -9.64 8.83
CA SER A 38 -22.89 -11.08 9.12
C SER A 38 -21.53 -11.69 9.48
N ARG A 39 -20.45 -11.24 8.83
CA ARG A 39 -19.07 -11.70 9.11
C ARG A 39 -18.56 -11.21 10.46
N ASN A 40 -18.93 -9.99 10.86
CA ASN A 40 -18.48 -9.42 12.13
C ASN A 40 -19.21 -10.05 13.33
N ARG A 41 -20.51 -10.41 13.20
CA ARG A 41 -21.23 -11.18 14.24
C ARG A 41 -20.61 -12.55 14.46
N ARG A 42 -20.22 -13.27 13.41
CA ARG A 42 -19.60 -14.61 13.51
C ARG A 42 -18.26 -14.58 14.24
N ARG A 43 -17.47 -13.52 14.05
CA ARG A 43 -16.18 -13.31 14.74
C ARG A 43 -16.37 -12.95 16.21
N ARG A 44 -17.43 -12.21 16.55
CA ARG A 44 -17.76 -11.81 17.93
C ARG A 44 -18.25 -12.99 18.77
N TRP A 45 -19.00 -13.92 18.20
CA TRP A 45 -19.43 -15.16 18.88
C TRP A 45 -18.28 -16.15 19.11
N LEU A 46 -17.30 -16.23 18.19
CA LEU A 46 -16.11 -17.07 18.38
C LEU A 46 -15.17 -16.54 19.48
N MET A 47 -15.19 -15.23 19.78
CA MET A 47 -14.43 -14.68 20.91
C MET A 47 -15.15 -14.80 22.26
N VAL A 48 -16.48 -14.93 22.27
CA VAL A 48 -17.27 -15.10 23.52
C VAL A 48 -17.41 -16.57 23.92
N GLY A 49 -17.32 -17.51 22.98
CA GLY A 49 -17.44 -18.96 23.24
C GLY A 49 -16.16 -19.69 23.67
N GLY A 50 -15.00 -19.04 23.66
CA GLY A 50 -13.68 -19.68 23.82
C GLY A 50 -12.96 -19.40 25.13
N GLY A 51 -13.67 -19.19 26.24
CA GLY A 51 -13.06 -18.76 27.50
C GLY A 51 -13.84 -19.15 28.76
N ALA A 52 -14.30 -20.40 28.84
CA ALA A 52 -14.79 -20.98 30.08
C ALA A 52 -13.87 -22.12 30.51
N LEU A 53 -13.01 -21.85 31.50
CA LEU A 53 -12.53 -22.74 32.58
C LEU A 53 -11.14 -22.30 33.07
N ALA A 54 -11.11 -21.37 34.04
CA ALA A 54 -10.09 -21.31 35.09
C ALA A 54 -10.65 -20.47 36.25
N THR A 55 -11.18 -21.16 37.26
CA THR A 55 -11.83 -20.61 38.45
C THR A 55 -10.85 -20.32 39.60
N VAL A 56 -11.08 -19.20 40.32
CA VAL A 56 -10.88 -18.97 41.78
C VAL A 56 -9.42 -18.70 42.20
N ALA A 57 -9.01 -17.74 43.06
CA ALA A 57 -9.59 -16.71 43.94
C ALA A 57 -8.48 -15.66 44.23
N ILE A 58 -8.80 -14.39 44.54
CA ILE A 58 -8.78 -13.69 45.86
C ILE A 58 -9.13 -12.23 45.46
N GLY A 59 -10.00 -11.42 46.06
CA GLY A 59 -10.57 -11.32 47.39
C GLY A 59 -10.33 -9.89 47.92
N ALA A 60 -11.41 -9.08 48.03
CA ALA A 60 -11.55 -7.78 48.72
C ALA A 60 -10.78 -6.56 48.16
N ALA A 61 -11.17 -5.30 48.35
CA ALA A 61 -12.41 -4.54 48.57
C ALA A 61 -11.97 -3.07 48.78
N VAL A 62 -12.56 -2.07 48.13
CA VAL A 62 -12.89 -0.75 48.74
C VAL A 62 -13.99 -0.09 47.91
N ALA A 63 -15.19 0.04 48.48
CA ALA A 63 -16.21 0.99 48.05
C ALA A 63 -16.66 1.76 49.31
N VAL A 64 -16.39 3.06 49.34
CA VAL A 64 -16.83 4.05 50.32
C VAL A 64 -16.88 5.37 49.54
N ALA A 65 -17.85 6.26 49.62
CA ALA A 65 -19.23 6.28 50.09
C ALA A 65 -19.78 7.62 49.57
N VAL A 66 -21.04 7.66 49.11
CA VAL A 66 -21.81 8.90 49.12
C VAL A 66 -23.23 8.56 49.49
N VAL A 67 -23.60 9.00 50.70
CA VAL A 67 -24.88 9.57 51.12
C VAL A 67 -25.11 9.18 52.59
N SER A 68 -24.94 10.17 53.45
CA SER A 68 -25.67 10.28 54.71
C SER A 68 -25.71 11.75 55.10
N ALA A 69 -26.82 12.40 54.79
CA ALA A 69 -27.35 13.52 55.57
C ALA A 69 -28.86 13.37 55.50
N ASP A 70 -29.38 12.54 56.41
CA ASP A 70 -30.81 12.46 56.72
C ASP A 70 -31.00 12.93 58.16
N GLY A 71 -32.04 13.72 58.37
CA GLY A 71 -32.49 14.17 59.68
C GLY A 71 -32.86 15.66 59.71
N ASN A 72 -34.11 16.01 59.44
CA ASN A 72 -35.10 16.22 60.52
C ASN A 72 -36.47 16.67 59.97
N ASP A 73 -37.52 15.95 60.40
CA ASP A 73 -38.94 16.34 60.57
C ASP A 73 -39.66 17.25 59.55
N GLY A 74 -40.75 16.74 58.97
CA GLY A 74 -41.81 17.61 58.45
C GLY A 74 -42.79 16.99 57.46
N GLN A 75 -43.83 16.35 57.99
CA GLN A 75 -45.22 16.46 57.49
C GLN A 75 -45.57 15.82 56.12
N VAL A 76 -46.31 14.71 56.20
CA VAL A 76 -47.05 14.11 55.09
C VAL A 76 -48.20 15.04 54.68
N VAL A 77 -48.22 15.47 53.42
CA VAL A 77 -49.41 16.03 52.77
C VAL A 77 -49.59 15.37 51.41
N ASN A 78 -50.59 14.50 51.31
CA ASN A 78 -51.16 14.02 50.05
C ASN A 78 -51.90 15.19 49.40
N GLN A 79 -51.38 15.73 48.29
CA GLN A 79 -52.09 16.70 47.44
C GLN A 79 -51.94 16.28 45.97
N PRO A 80 -53.01 16.28 45.14
CA PRO A 80 -52.95 15.82 43.76
C PRO A 80 -52.04 16.68 42.87
N ALA A 81 -51.41 16.04 41.88
CA ALA A 81 -50.58 16.66 40.85
C ALA A 81 -51.41 17.55 39.90
N SER A 82 -51.73 18.76 40.33
CA SER A 82 -52.41 19.76 39.51
C SER A 82 -52.03 21.17 39.95
N ASP A 83 -50.73 21.47 40.01
CA ASP A 83 -50.18 22.84 40.00
C ASP A 83 -48.64 22.76 39.91
N LEU A 84 -48.15 22.50 38.70
CA LEU A 84 -46.77 22.86 38.35
C LEU A 84 -46.81 24.30 37.82
N PRO A 85 -45.90 25.20 38.25
CA PRO A 85 -45.82 26.51 37.62
C PRO A 85 -45.56 26.30 36.14
N ALA A 86 -46.35 26.96 35.29
CA ALA A 86 -46.10 27.00 33.85
C ALA A 86 -44.63 27.37 33.65
N THR A 87 -43.93 26.60 32.81
CA THR A 87 -42.59 26.95 32.34
C THR A 87 -42.64 28.39 31.86
N SER A 88 -42.10 29.29 32.68
CA SER A 88 -41.88 30.67 32.24
C SER A 88 -40.95 30.53 31.05
N ASP A 89 -41.42 30.97 29.88
CA ASP A 89 -40.61 31.11 28.68
C ASP A 89 -39.42 31.98 29.05
N ILE A 90 -38.28 31.34 29.32
CA ILE A 90 -36.99 32.02 29.41
C ILE A 90 -36.74 32.49 27.98
N PRO A 91 -36.68 33.81 27.71
CA PRO A 91 -36.31 34.28 26.39
C PRO A 91 -34.96 33.66 26.05
N PRO A 92 -34.75 33.04 24.89
CA PRO A 92 -33.43 32.60 24.52
C PRO A 92 -32.53 33.84 24.51
N ASP A 93 -31.53 33.87 25.38
CA ASP A 93 -30.49 34.89 25.37
C ASP A 93 -29.64 34.65 24.11
N THR A 94 -30.13 35.16 22.98
CA THR A 94 -29.47 35.09 21.67
C THR A 94 -28.33 36.10 21.54
N THR A 95 -28.04 36.84 22.62
CA THR A 95 -27.06 37.93 22.68
C THR A 95 -25.67 37.50 23.11
N SER A 96 -25.49 36.27 23.62
CA SER A 96 -24.15 35.70 23.84
C SER A 96 -23.79 34.72 22.72
N PRO A 97 -22.66 34.91 22.02
CA PRO A 97 -22.13 33.89 21.13
C PRO A 97 -21.94 32.60 21.93
N GLY A 98 -22.60 31.51 21.50
CA GLY A 98 -22.40 30.20 22.11
C GLY A 98 -20.93 29.78 22.06
N PRO A 99 -20.48 28.86 22.95
CA PRO A 99 -19.11 28.38 22.91
C PRO A 99 -18.78 27.83 21.52
N SER A 100 -17.88 28.51 20.82
CA SER A 100 -17.37 28.07 19.52
C SER A 100 -16.15 27.20 19.75
N PHE A 101 -16.18 25.98 19.21
CA PHE A 101 -14.97 25.17 19.12
C PHE A 101 -14.15 25.68 17.93
N ALA A 102 -12.87 25.96 18.16
CA ALA A 102 -11.97 26.23 17.05
C ALA A 102 -11.98 25.03 16.09
N GLU A 103 -12.11 25.29 14.79
CA GLU A 103 -12.00 24.25 13.78
C GLU A 103 -10.66 23.54 13.95
N THR A 104 -10.71 22.28 14.40
CA THR A 104 -9.52 21.46 14.51
C THR A 104 -9.24 20.89 13.12
N SER A 105 -8.21 21.44 12.46
CA SER A 105 -7.72 20.91 11.19
C SER A 105 -7.02 19.58 11.42
N ALA A 106 -7.32 18.57 10.60
CA ALA A 106 -6.62 17.29 10.64
C ALA A 106 -5.12 17.51 10.34
N PRO A 107 -4.21 16.79 11.04
CA PRO A 107 -2.78 16.88 10.74
C PRO A 107 -2.53 16.51 9.27
N PRO A 108 -1.51 17.13 8.63
CA PRO A 108 -1.20 16.86 7.23
C PRO A 108 -0.90 15.38 7.03
N PRO A 109 -1.27 14.81 5.86
CA PRO A 109 -1.01 13.41 5.57
C PRO A 109 0.51 13.15 5.60
N LEU A 110 0.90 12.06 6.27
CA LEU A 110 2.28 11.62 6.35
C LEU A 110 2.80 11.23 4.95
N ASP A 111 4.00 11.67 4.57
CA ASP A 111 4.64 11.26 3.31
C ASP A 111 5.18 9.83 3.45
N PRO A 112 4.70 8.84 2.67
CA PRO A 112 5.22 7.47 2.67
C PRO A 112 6.74 7.38 2.48
N LYS A 113 7.34 8.27 1.68
CA LYS A 113 8.79 8.23 1.41
C LYS A 113 9.60 8.52 2.67
N ASP A 114 9.09 9.33 3.59
CA ASP A 114 9.80 9.67 4.82
C ASP A 114 10.05 8.45 5.69
N PHE A 115 9.17 7.45 5.66
CA PHE A 115 9.30 6.22 6.44
C PHE A 115 10.35 5.25 5.88
N ILE A 116 10.79 5.46 4.64
CA ILE A 116 11.77 4.61 3.95
C ILE A 116 13.02 5.38 3.50
N SER A 117 13.17 6.64 3.91
CA SER A 117 14.31 7.47 3.51
C SER A 117 15.59 7.20 4.30
N SER A 118 15.52 6.50 5.44
CA SER A 118 16.69 6.15 6.23
C SER A 118 16.54 4.84 7.01
N ALA A 119 17.66 4.24 7.39
CA ALA A 119 17.69 3.03 8.22
C ALA A 119 17.00 3.16 9.57
N LYS A 120 17.02 4.37 10.13
CA LYS A 120 16.44 4.67 11.44
C LYS A 120 14.91 4.67 11.40
N LYS A 121 14.33 5.03 10.25
CA LYS A 121 12.87 5.09 10.05
C LYS A 121 12.33 3.79 9.47
N ASP A 122 13.10 3.17 8.58
CA ASP A 122 12.71 1.96 7.87
C ASP A 122 13.02 0.68 8.66
N THR A 123 12.22 0.44 9.69
CA THR A 123 12.49 -0.59 10.72
C THR A 123 11.70 -1.88 10.54
N ALA A 124 10.69 -1.89 9.67
CA ALA A 124 9.91 -3.09 9.40
C ALA A 124 10.80 -4.25 8.90
N PRO A 125 10.44 -5.53 9.12
CA PRO A 125 11.17 -6.65 8.55
C PRO A 125 11.32 -6.54 7.02
N LEU A 126 12.48 -6.93 6.49
CA LEU A 126 12.79 -6.79 5.07
C LEU A 126 13.58 -8.00 4.55
N SER A 127 13.00 -8.67 3.57
CA SER A 127 13.58 -9.81 2.87
C SER A 127 13.09 -9.83 1.41
N PRO A 128 13.72 -10.62 0.52
CA PRO A 128 13.24 -10.79 -0.84
C PRO A 128 11.79 -11.27 -0.91
N ASP A 129 11.35 -12.18 -0.05
CA ASP A 129 9.99 -12.72 -0.09
C ASP A 129 8.94 -11.76 0.49
N ILE A 130 9.35 -10.81 1.32
CA ILE A 130 8.49 -9.72 1.78
C ILE A 130 8.34 -8.68 0.67
N LEU A 131 9.45 -8.28 0.02
CA LEU A 131 9.43 -7.25 -1.02
C LEU A 131 8.84 -7.77 -2.33
N PHE A 132 9.02 -9.07 -2.62
CA PHE A 132 8.56 -9.74 -3.83
C PHE A 132 7.72 -10.97 -3.47
N PRO A 133 6.49 -10.77 -2.97
CA PRO A 133 5.66 -11.87 -2.47
C PRO A 133 5.09 -12.74 -3.59
N GLY A 134 4.66 -13.96 -3.22
CA GLY A 134 4.02 -14.92 -4.12
C GLY A 134 5.00 -15.67 -5.02
N SER A 135 4.47 -16.60 -5.82
CA SER A 135 5.23 -17.36 -6.84
C SER A 135 5.06 -16.81 -8.26
N ARG A 136 4.16 -15.84 -8.44
CA ARG A 136 3.86 -15.20 -9.71
C ARG A 136 3.64 -13.71 -9.51
N LEU A 137 3.93 -12.95 -10.55
CA LEU A 137 3.65 -11.53 -10.62
C LEU A 137 2.72 -11.27 -11.81
N THR A 138 1.66 -10.48 -11.58
CA THR A 138 0.81 -9.97 -12.65
C THR A 138 1.02 -8.47 -12.79
N MET A 139 1.37 -8.01 -13.99
CA MET A 139 1.43 -6.59 -14.37
C MET A 139 0.55 -6.41 -15.61
N GLY A 140 -0.61 -5.76 -15.45
CA GLY A 140 -1.60 -5.71 -16.52
C GLY A 140 -2.02 -7.12 -16.96
N GLU A 141 -1.86 -7.42 -18.25
CA GLU A 141 -2.14 -8.73 -18.84
C GLU A 141 -0.96 -9.70 -18.75
N SER A 142 0.23 -9.22 -18.40
CA SER A 142 1.45 -10.02 -18.30
C SER A 142 1.49 -10.80 -16.99
N ARG A 143 1.63 -12.12 -17.08
CA ARG A 143 1.82 -13.02 -15.93
C ARG A 143 3.23 -13.59 -15.94
N TYR A 144 4.07 -13.11 -15.05
CA TYR A 144 5.45 -13.52 -14.86
C TYR A 144 5.56 -14.66 -13.85
N GLU A 145 6.39 -15.66 -14.17
CA GLU A 145 6.76 -16.71 -13.22
C GLU A 145 7.96 -16.23 -12.39
N LYS A 146 7.84 -16.29 -11.06
CA LYS A 146 8.93 -15.93 -10.14
C LYS A 146 9.92 -17.09 -10.10
N GLY A 147 11.17 -16.78 -10.42
CA GLY A 147 12.30 -17.66 -10.20
C GLY A 147 12.96 -17.42 -8.85
N LYS A 148 14.26 -17.70 -8.79
CA LYS A 148 15.01 -17.67 -7.54
C LYS A 148 15.10 -16.27 -6.91
N THR A 149 15.07 -16.23 -5.58
CA THR A 149 15.43 -15.06 -4.77
C THR A 149 16.76 -15.26 -4.07
N ALA A 150 17.44 -14.15 -3.77
CA ALA A 150 18.68 -14.16 -3.00
C ALA A 150 18.84 -12.87 -2.20
N SER A 151 19.62 -12.91 -1.13
CA SER A 151 20.00 -11.75 -0.33
C SER A 151 21.44 -11.92 0.14
N THR A 152 22.24 -10.86 0.06
CA THR A 152 23.63 -10.85 0.54
C THR A 152 23.95 -9.51 1.20
N LYS A 153 24.83 -9.54 2.21
CA LYS A 153 25.42 -8.32 2.78
C LYS A 153 26.67 -7.86 2.00
N ASP A 154 27.31 -8.79 1.30
CA ASP A 154 28.38 -8.44 0.35
C ASP A 154 27.72 -8.01 -0.97
N CYS A 155 27.39 -6.72 -1.07
CA CYS A 155 26.70 -6.19 -2.25
C CYS A 155 27.52 -6.34 -3.54
N ALA A 156 28.85 -6.28 -3.45
CA ALA A 156 29.72 -6.36 -4.61
C ALA A 156 29.77 -7.78 -5.22
N SER A 157 29.50 -8.82 -4.43
CA SER A 157 29.55 -10.23 -4.88
C SER A 157 28.42 -10.64 -5.84
N ALA A 158 27.40 -9.80 -6.00
CA ALA A 158 26.17 -10.13 -6.73
C ALA A 158 25.87 -9.14 -7.87
N VAL A 159 26.92 -8.47 -8.35
CA VAL A 159 26.89 -7.48 -9.43
C VAL A 159 28.08 -7.66 -10.37
N GLN A 160 28.06 -6.95 -11.49
CA GLN A 160 29.05 -7.03 -12.55
C GLN A 160 29.48 -5.64 -13.02
N GLY A 161 30.61 -5.60 -13.72
CA GLY A 161 31.18 -4.38 -14.26
C GLY A 161 31.53 -3.37 -13.17
N THR A 162 31.10 -2.13 -13.35
CA THR A 162 31.40 -0.99 -12.47
C THR A 162 30.51 -0.96 -11.22
N LEU A 163 29.42 -1.73 -11.18
CA LEU A 163 28.42 -1.64 -10.11
C LEU A 163 28.98 -2.06 -8.75
N GLY A 164 29.91 -3.02 -8.69
CA GLY A 164 30.54 -3.44 -7.43
C GLY A 164 31.21 -2.26 -6.73
N THR A 165 32.06 -1.53 -7.46
CA THR A 165 32.72 -0.32 -6.97
C THR A 165 31.71 0.76 -6.57
N VAL A 166 30.65 0.96 -7.36
CA VAL A 166 29.60 1.94 -7.05
C VAL A 166 28.88 1.61 -5.74
N LEU A 167 28.51 0.34 -5.54
CA LEU A 167 27.81 -0.10 -4.33
C LEU A 167 28.71 -0.02 -3.09
N THR A 168 29.98 -0.43 -3.20
CA THR A 168 30.95 -0.31 -2.11
C THR A 168 31.23 1.15 -1.75
N LYS A 169 31.45 2.01 -2.74
CA LYS A 169 31.73 3.45 -2.55
C LYS A 169 30.59 4.20 -1.85
N ASN A 170 29.35 3.72 -1.99
CA ASN A 170 28.16 4.38 -1.42
C ASN A 170 27.62 3.63 -0.19
N ASP A 171 28.38 2.71 0.40
CA ASP A 171 28.05 1.97 1.63
C ASP A 171 26.78 1.12 1.51
N CYS A 172 26.65 0.36 0.42
CA CYS A 172 25.59 -0.63 0.31
C CYS A 172 25.68 -1.65 1.46
N THR A 173 24.58 -1.81 2.19
CA THR A 173 24.50 -2.67 3.39
C THR A 173 23.93 -4.06 3.08
N ARG A 174 23.14 -4.17 2.02
CA ARG A 174 22.51 -5.40 1.54
C ARG A 174 22.06 -5.25 0.10
N LEU A 175 22.21 -6.33 -0.67
CA LEU A 175 21.65 -6.47 -2.00
C LEU A 175 20.69 -7.67 -2.02
N MET A 176 19.43 -7.40 -2.34
CA MET A 176 18.40 -8.42 -2.57
C MET A 176 18.20 -8.60 -4.06
N ARG A 177 17.99 -9.85 -4.52
CA ARG A 177 17.70 -10.15 -5.91
C ARG A 177 16.48 -11.05 -6.05
N VAL A 178 15.77 -10.88 -7.14
CA VAL A 178 14.70 -11.77 -7.61
C VAL A 178 14.76 -11.85 -9.13
N THR A 179 14.44 -13.00 -9.68
CA THR A 179 14.28 -13.15 -11.13
C THR A 179 12.85 -13.48 -11.48
N TYR A 180 12.35 -12.89 -12.57
CA TYR A 180 11.08 -13.23 -13.18
C TYR A 180 11.30 -13.61 -14.64
N SER A 181 10.42 -14.46 -15.18
CA SER A 181 10.46 -14.85 -16.59
C SER A 181 9.09 -14.86 -17.24
N LEU A 182 9.07 -14.56 -18.54
CA LEU A 182 7.90 -14.60 -19.39
C LEU A 182 8.33 -14.81 -20.85
N ASN A 183 7.74 -15.79 -21.52
CA ASN A 183 7.87 -15.99 -22.98
C ASN A 183 9.32 -15.96 -23.50
N GLY A 184 10.24 -16.63 -22.80
CA GLY A 184 11.66 -16.72 -23.18
C GLY A 184 12.52 -15.51 -22.81
N VAL A 185 11.95 -14.49 -22.16
CA VAL A 185 12.67 -13.36 -21.56
C VAL A 185 12.78 -13.58 -20.05
N ALA A 186 13.94 -13.29 -19.48
CA ALA A 186 14.15 -13.26 -18.04
C ALA A 186 14.69 -11.90 -17.59
N VAL A 187 14.27 -11.47 -16.40
CA VAL A 187 14.70 -10.22 -15.77
C VAL A 187 15.10 -10.49 -14.34
N THR A 188 16.34 -10.16 -13.98
CA THR A 188 16.75 -10.10 -12.58
C THR A 188 16.66 -8.67 -12.11
N VAL A 189 15.92 -8.45 -11.03
CA VAL A 189 15.90 -7.20 -10.28
C VAL A 189 16.89 -7.32 -9.13
N GLY A 190 17.75 -6.31 -8.94
CA GLY A 190 18.55 -6.12 -7.74
C GLY A 190 18.09 -4.89 -6.97
N VAL A 191 17.87 -5.01 -5.67
CA VAL A 191 17.53 -3.91 -4.77
C VAL A 191 18.64 -3.77 -3.74
N ALA A 192 19.43 -2.71 -3.87
CA ALA A 192 20.49 -2.32 -2.95
C ALA A 192 19.95 -1.39 -1.86
N LEU A 193 20.29 -1.68 -0.61
CA LEU A 193 19.88 -0.94 0.56
C LEU A 193 21.06 -0.11 1.08
N PHE A 194 20.80 1.15 1.34
CA PHE A 194 21.76 2.11 1.89
C PHE A 194 21.25 2.66 3.22
N ASP A 195 22.06 3.35 4.01
CA ASP A 195 21.56 3.93 5.27
C ASP A 195 20.67 5.15 5.05
N THR A 196 20.83 5.84 3.92
CA THR A 196 20.11 7.08 3.59
C THR A 196 19.66 7.14 2.13
N GLU A 197 18.64 7.95 1.87
CA GLU A 197 18.21 8.30 0.51
C GLU A 197 19.33 8.97 -0.30
N ALA A 198 20.15 9.82 0.34
CA ALA A 198 21.27 10.48 -0.32
C ALA A 198 22.29 9.48 -0.87
N GLN A 199 22.64 8.44 -0.12
CA GLN A 199 23.53 7.36 -0.59
C GLN A 199 22.92 6.58 -1.75
N ALA A 200 21.63 6.24 -1.66
CA ALA A 200 20.92 5.53 -2.73
C ALA A 200 20.84 6.35 -4.03
N ALA A 201 20.50 7.64 -3.92
CA ALA A 201 20.47 8.57 -5.05
C ALA A 201 21.87 8.75 -5.65
N LYS A 202 22.90 8.84 -4.82
CA LYS A 202 24.29 8.92 -5.28
C LYS A 202 24.75 7.63 -5.98
N ALA A 203 24.37 6.46 -5.47
CA ALA A 203 24.65 5.19 -6.14
C ALA A 203 23.97 5.09 -7.51
N LYS A 204 22.73 5.58 -7.64
CA LYS A 204 22.06 5.70 -8.95
C LYS A 204 22.85 6.61 -9.89
N ASN A 205 23.29 7.77 -9.42
CA ASN A 205 23.98 8.76 -10.26
C ASN A 205 25.42 8.35 -10.62
N ASP A 206 26.10 7.62 -9.73
CA ASP A 206 27.45 7.09 -9.95
C ASP A 206 27.43 5.85 -10.88
N ALA A 207 26.28 5.20 -11.08
CA ALA A 207 26.14 4.05 -11.94
C ALA A 207 26.16 4.45 -13.43
N ASP A 208 26.91 3.70 -14.25
CA ASP A 208 27.02 3.92 -15.68
C ASP A 208 26.41 2.75 -16.49
N THR A 209 26.64 2.73 -17.80
CA THR A 209 26.12 1.67 -18.68
C THR A 209 26.75 0.29 -18.44
N LYS A 210 27.85 0.22 -17.68
CA LYS A 210 28.53 -1.02 -17.29
C LYS A 210 28.12 -1.47 -15.88
N SER A 211 27.32 -0.67 -15.16
CA SER A 211 26.80 -1.02 -13.85
C SER A 211 25.63 -1.99 -13.98
N VAL A 212 25.89 -3.29 -13.81
CA VAL A 212 24.90 -4.34 -14.07
C VAL A 212 24.71 -5.22 -12.84
N VAL A 213 23.44 -5.43 -12.43
CA VAL A 213 23.13 -6.48 -11.44
C VAL A 213 23.37 -7.85 -12.06
N GLN A 214 24.02 -8.76 -11.34
CA GLN A 214 24.28 -10.09 -11.88
C GLN A 214 22.97 -10.88 -11.95
N SER A 215 22.74 -11.53 -13.11
CA SER A 215 21.59 -12.41 -13.31
C SER A 215 21.57 -13.57 -12.31
N LEU A 216 20.37 -13.87 -11.80
CA LEU A 216 20.11 -14.93 -10.84
C LEU A 216 19.28 -16.03 -11.52
N SER A 217 19.91 -17.16 -11.82
CA SER A 217 19.24 -18.36 -12.35
C SER A 217 18.80 -19.29 -11.23
N GLY A 218 17.89 -20.22 -11.55
CA GLY A 218 17.27 -21.15 -10.61
C GLY A 218 15.76 -21.02 -10.61
N ASP A 219 15.10 -21.98 -9.97
CA ASP A 219 13.65 -22.08 -9.83
C ASP A 219 12.91 -21.89 -11.17
N GLY A 220 13.32 -22.67 -12.18
CA GLY A 220 12.74 -22.64 -13.52
C GLY A 220 13.33 -21.61 -14.48
N VAL A 221 14.21 -20.71 -14.02
CA VAL A 221 14.88 -19.73 -14.89
C VAL A 221 16.30 -20.18 -15.24
N PRO A 222 16.66 -20.36 -16.52
CA PRO A 222 18.01 -20.74 -16.93
C PRO A 222 19.01 -19.60 -16.73
N ALA A 223 20.30 -19.89 -16.88
CA ALA A 223 21.33 -18.85 -16.92
C ALA A 223 21.12 -17.94 -18.13
N PHE A 224 21.16 -16.62 -17.90
CA PHE A 224 21.00 -15.60 -18.94
C PHE A 224 21.94 -14.41 -18.63
N CYS A 225 22.20 -13.54 -19.61
CA CYS A 225 23.06 -12.36 -19.44
C CYS A 225 24.44 -12.65 -18.82
N ARG A 226 25.08 -13.75 -19.26
CA ARG A 226 26.46 -14.09 -18.85
C ARG A 226 27.50 -13.70 -19.88
N ALA A 227 27.18 -13.89 -21.16
CA ALA A 227 28.03 -13.50 -22.28
C ALA A 227 27.27 -12.70 -23.37
N ALA A 228 25.94 -12.66 -23.29
CA ALA A 228 25.09 -11.96 -24.24
C ALA A 228 24.92 -10.48 -23.87
N VAL A 229 24.69 -9.65 -24.88
CA VAL A 229 24.27 -8.25 -24.71
C VAL A 229 22.87 -8.24 -24.12
N CYS A 230 22.73 -7.59 -22.96
CA CYS A 230 21.48 -7.47 -22.24
C CYS A 230 21.12 -6.02 -21.97
N ARG A 231 19.83 -5.78 -21.71
CA ARG A 231 19.32 -4.47 -21.35
C ARG A 231 19.40 -4.30 -19.82
N SER A 232 20.00 -3.21 -19.35
CA SER A 232 19.97 -2.85 -17.93
C SER A 232 19.23 -1.53 -17.69
N THR A 233 18.71 -1.36 -16.47
CA THR A 233 18.18 -0.09 -15.96
C THR A 233 18.63 0.16 -14.53
N THR A 234 18.64 1.42 -14.13
CA THR A 234 19.02 1.88 -12.79
C THR A 234 18.09 2.99 -12.34
N ASN A 235 17.59 2.92 -11.11
CA ASN A 235 16.85 4.01 -10.49
C ASN A 235 16.92 3.93 -8.94
N SER A 236 16.32 4.88 -8.23
CA SER A 236 16.32 4.92 -6.76
C SER A 236 15.03 5.53 -6.21
N TYR A 237 14.65 5.11 -5.00
CA TYR A 237 13.53 5.69 -4.25
C TYR A 237 13.72 5.45 -2.74
N GLY A 238 13.66 6.51 -1.93
CA GLY A 238 14.05 6.44 -0.52
C GLY A 238 15.49 5.92 -0.37
N ARG A 239 15.77 5.13 0.66
CA ARG A 239 17.08 4.50 0.92
C ARG A 239 17.46 3.35 -0.02
N TYR A 240 16.74 3.18 -1.13
CA TYR A 240 16.89 2.06 -2.05
C TYR A 240 17.36 2.51 -3.43
N ALA A 241 18.41 1.87 -3.95
CA ALA A 241 18.68 1.88 -5.39
C ALA A 241 18.32 0.52 -5.97
N TYR A 242 17.68 0.50 -7.12
CA TYR A 242 17.27 -0.72 -7.78
C TYR A 242 17.71 -0.75 -9.24
N PHE A 243 18.05 -1.96 -9.66
CA PHE A 243 18.70 -2.25 -10.93
C PHE A 243 17.96 -3.39 -11.59
N THR A 244 17.88 -3.39 -12.92
CA THR A 244 17.41 -4.55 -13.67
C THR A 244 18.45 -5.00 -14.68
N VAL A 245 18.48 -6.29 -14.97
CA VAL A 245 19.10 -6.85 -16.16
C VAL A 245 18.10 -7.77 -16.85
N ALA A 246 17.81 -7.49 -18.11
CA ALA A 246 16.82 -8.16 -18.92
C ALA A 246 17.48 -8.75 -20.17
N GLY A 247 17.16 -10.01 -20.48
CA GLY A 247 17.69 -10.67 -21.66
C GLY A 247 16.95 -11.94 -22.02
N PHE A 248 17.33 -12.51 -23.16
CA PHE A 248 16.78 -13.78 -23.60
C PHE A 248 17.39 -14.95 -22.83
N THR A 249 16.53 -15.92 -22.52
CA THR A 249 16.91 -17.18 -21.85
C THR A 249 17.66 -18.15 -22.75
N ASN A 250 17.66 -17.91 -24.06
CA ASN A 250 18.36 -18.72 -25.06
C ASN A 250 19.76 -18.19 -25.43
N GLY A 251 20.24 -17.15 -24.76
CA GLY A 251 21.57 -16.57 -24.99
C GLY A 251 21.67 -15.64 -26.21
N LYS A 252 20.56 -15.33 -26.90
CA LYS A 252 20.54 -14.31 -27.96
C LYS A 252 20.83 -12.92 -27.38
N ASP A 253 21.59 -12.12 -28.13
CA ASP A 253 21.79 -10.70 -27.85
C ASP A 253 20.49 -9.91 -27.96
N VAL A 254 20.31 -8.98 -27.02
CA VAL A 254 19.24 -7.99 -27.04
C VAL A 254 19.63 -6.85 -27.97
N THR A 255 18.72 -6.48 -28.85
CA THR A 255 18.83 -5.33 -29.76
C THR A 255 17.74 -4.31 -29.45
N GLN A 256 17.86 -3.11 -30.02
CA GLN A 256 16.83 -2.06 -29.87
C GLN A 256 15.46 -2.44 -30.46
N LYS A 257 15.39 -3.48 -31.30
CA LYS A 257 14.14 -3.97 -31.90
C LYS A 257 13.40 -4.97 -31.00
N ASP A 258 14.04 -5.49 -29.97
CA ASP A 258 13.48 -6.53 -29.10
C ASP A 258 12.53 -5.92 -28.06
N THR A 259 11.42 -5.33 -28.52
CA THR A 259 10.45 -4.58 -27.68
C THR A 259 9.95 -5.36 -26.48
N LYS A 260 9.81 -6.70 -26.60
CA LYS A 260 9.42 -7.58 -25.49
C LYS A 260 10.39 -7.54 -24.32
N VAL A 261 11.70 -7.43 -24.58
CA VAL A 261 12.72 -7.34 -23.52
C VAL A 261 12.61 -5.99 -22.80
N PHE A 262 12.33 -4.92 -23.56
CA PHE A 262 12.13 -3.59 -23.00
C PHE A 262 10.87 -3.53 -22.13
N SER A 263 9.71 -3.93 -22.66
CA SER A 263 8.45 -3.92 -21.91
C SER A 263 8.53 -4.77 -20.65
N THR A 264 9.11 -5.97 -20.74
CA THR A 264 9.27 -6.84 -19.56
C THR A 264 10.27 -6.25 -18.56
N GLY A 265 11.39 -5.66 -19.00
CA GLY A 265 12.30 -4.94 -18.10
C GLY A 265 11.64 -3.75 -17.39
N ASP A 266 10.84 -2.98 -18.11
CA ASP A 266 10.15 -1.79 -17.60
C ASP A 266 9.03 -2.17 -16.60
N ASP A 267 8.25 -3.22 -16.89
CA ASP A 267 7.26 -3.79 -15.96
C ASP A 267 7.90 -4.15 -14.62
N LEU A 268 9.06 -4.82 -14.64
CA LEU A 268 9.73 -5.26 -13.42
C LEU A 268 10.40 -4.09 -12.67
N ALA A 269 10.87 -3.07 -13.38
CA ALA A 269 11.36 -1.84 -12.76
C ALA A 269 10.22 -1.07 -12.07
N GLU A 270 9.06 -0.95 -12.73
CA GLU A 270 7.88 -0.31 -12.15
C GLU A 270 7.32 -1.10 -10.96
N PHE A 271 7.19 -2.41 -11.10
CA PHE A 271 6.76 -3.27 -10.00
C PHE A 271 7.63 -3.07 -8.76
N THR A 272 8.95 -3.04 -8.95
CA THR A 272 9.92 -2.84 -7.86
C THR A 272 9.71 -1.49 -7.18
N PHE A 273 9.55 -0.42 -7.94
CA PHE A 273 9.22 0.90 -7.40
C PHE A 273 7.93 0.86 -6.57
N ARG A 274 6.86 0.25 -7.10
CA ARG A 274 5.57 0.11 -6.41
C ARG A 274 5.70 -0.67 -5.09
N GLN A 275 6.51 -1.72 -5.04
CA GLN A 275 6.74 -2.48 -3.79
C GLN A 275 7.51 -1.67 -2.75
N ILE A 276 8.55 -0.94 -3.16
CA ILE A 276 9.29 -0.05 -2.24
C ILE A 276 8.38 1.06 -1.72
N ARG A 277 7.56 1.68 -2.59
CA ARG A 277 6.59 2.70 -2.17
C ARG A 277 5.53 2.17 -1.21
N ARG A 278 4.94 1.01 -1.52
CA ARG A 278 3.95 0.34 -0.66
C ARG A 278 4.50 0.04 0.73
N ARG A 279 5.80 -0.25 0.85
CA ARG A 279 6.46 -0.40 2.16
C ARG A 279 6.45 0.90 2.97
N GLY A 280 6.72 2.04 2.32
CA GLY A 280 6.58 3.35 2.94
C GLY A 280 5.14 3.65 3.35
N GLU A 281 4.18 3.34 2.47
CA GLU A 281 2.75 3.52 2.74
C GLU A 281 2.29 2.69 3.95
N ALA A 282 2.75 1.43 4.04
CA ALA A 282 2.42 0.55 5.15
C ALA A 282 2.98 1.06 6.50
N GLN A 283 4.22 1.59 6.51
CA GLN A 283 4.81 2.16 7.73
C GLN A 283 4.15 3.48 8.12
N ALA A 284 3.85 4.35 7.15
CA ALA A 284 3.12 5.59 7.39
C ALA A 284 1.71 5.31 7.94
N SER A 285 1.00 4.32 7.39
CA SER A 285 -0.31 3.91 7.88
C SER A 285 -0.25 3.28 9.28
N ALA A 286 0.82 2.56 9.63
CA ALA A 286 0.98 2.04 10.98
C ALA A 286 1.17 3.18 11.98
N ALA A 287 2.06 4.14 11.68
CA ALA A 287 2.33 5.30 12.52
C ALA A 287 1.12 6.25 12.69
N ALA A 288 0.23 6.33 11.70
CA ALA A 288 -1.00 7.13 11.81
C ALA A 288 -2.07 6.52 12.73
N ASN A 289 -1.94 5.23 13.08
CA ASN A 289 -2.87 4.51 13.95
C ASN A 289 -2.33 4.31 15.38
N GLU A 290 -1.15 4.86 15.70
CA GLU A 290 -0.55 4.93 17.03
C GLU A 290 -0.90 6.25 17.72
#